data_AF-Q74ND4-F1
#
_entry.id   AF-Q74ND4-F1
#
_cell.length_a   1.000
_cell.length_b   1.000
_cell.length_c   1.000
_cell.angle_alpha   90.00
_cell.angle_beta   90.00
_cell.angle_gamma   90.00
#
_symmetry.space_group_name_H-M   'P 1'
#
loop_
_entity.id
_entity.type
_entity.pdbx_description
1 polymer ?
#
loop_
_entity_poly.entity_id
_entity_poly.type
_entity_poly.pdbx_seq_one_letter_code
_entity_poly.pdbx_strand_id
1 'polypeptide(L)'
;MVLKVVDSSYAIRADFIPKDSVTVKEAIKEIQKFDKEKAYSLIALEPKKEYIDLVKQNIKGEKLSKTDIKLLALAKQLNAILLTDDTDMQSVALRLGIKVKGYRITIEKPKKKRYRCPNCGRFYNKPYCPICGLRLNQ
;
A
#
# COMPACT_ATOMS: atom_id res chain seq x y z
N MET A 1 -1.41 -22.86 -1.96
CA MET A 1 -0.53 -22.09 -1.05
C MET A 1 -0.62 -20.62 -1.45
N VAL A 2 -0.86 -19.71 -0.50
CA VAL A 2 -1.05 -18.28 -0.80
C VAL A 2 0.16 -17.49 -0.27
N LEU A 3 0.95 -16.96 -1.19
CA LEU A 3 2.11 -16.12 -0.88
C LEU A 3 1.67 -14.80 -0.24
N LYS A 4 2.53 -14.26 0.62
CA LYS A 4 2.31 -12.98 1.30
C LYS A 4 3.51 -12.09 1.07
N VAL A 5 3.26 -10.84 0.72
CA VAL A 5 4.30 -9.81 0.65
C VAL A 5 4.20 -8.95 1.89
N VAL A 6 5.30 -8.88 2.64
CA VAL A 6 5.32 -8.25 3.96
C VAL A 6 6.01 -6.90 3.89
N ASP A 7 5.29 -5.87 4.31
CA ASP A 7 5.82 -4.54 4.55
C ASP A 7 6.49 -4.45 5.93
N SER A 8 7.48 -3.58 6.08
CA SER A 8 8.21 -3.38 7.34
C SER A 8 7.26 -2.93 8.46
N SER A 9 6.27 -2.09 8.12
CA SER A 9 5.25 -1.60 9.07
C SER A 9 4.43 -2.72 9.71
N TYR A 10 4.14 -3.80 8.96
CA TYR A 10 3.44 -4.98 9.45
C TYR A 10 4.39 -5.86 10.26
N ALA A 11 5.57 -6.17 9.72
CA ALA A 11 6.55 -7.04 10.36
C ALA A 11 6.99 -6.56 11.75
N ILE A 12 7.19 -5.24 11.91
CA ILE A 12 7.62 -4.64 13.18
C ILE A 12 6.52 -4.78 14.26
N ARG A 13 5.25 -4.77 13.88
CA ARG A 13 4.13 -4.74 14.83
C ARG A 13 3.50 -6.10 15.11
N ALA A 14 3.46 -6.98 14.12
CA ALA A 14 2.88 -8.30 14.26
C ALA A 14 3.74 -9.16 15.20
N ASP A 15 3.10 -9.97 16.04
CA ASP A 15 3.82 -10.90 16.94
C ASP A 15 4.63 -11.93 16.14
N PHE A 16 4.08 -12.39 15.02
CA PHE A 16 4.73 -13.35 14.13
C PHE A 16 4.52 -12.97 12.66
N ILE A 17 5.48 -13.40 11.82
CA ILE A 17 5.35 -13.34 10.37
C ILE A 17 4.76 -14.66 9.87
N PRO A 18 3.68 -14.65 9.08
CA PRO A 18 3.12 -15.88 8.55
C PRO A 18 4.12 -16.65 7.68
N LYS A 19 4.04 -17.97 7.65
CA LYS A 19 4.78 -18.79 6.68
C LYS A 19 4.46 -18.38 5.23
N ASP A 20 5.41 -18.65 4.33
CA ASP A 20 5.35 -18.29 2.90
C ASP A 20 5.28 -16.77 2.66
N SER A 21 6.01 -16.03 3.50
CA SER A 21 6.14 -14.58 3.42
C SER A 21 7.44 -14.19 2.72
N VAL A 22 7.33 -13.27 1.78
CA VAL A 22 8.45 -12.66 1.06
C VAL A 22 8.40 -11.15 1.22
N THR A 23 9.51 -10.48 0.94
CA THR A 23 9.57 -9.02 0.94
C THR A 23 10.62 -8.54 -0.06
N VAL A 24 10.98 -7.25 -0.04
CA VAL A 24 12.05 -6.67 -0.85
C VAL A 24 13.30 -6.41 0.00
N LYS A 25 14.47 -6.28 -0.63
CA LYS A 25 15.74 -6.13 0.09
C LYS A 25 15.77 -4.93 1.02
N GLU A 26 15.15 -3.82 0.62
CA GLU A 26 15.07 -2.59 1.41
C GLU A 26 14.26 -2.80 2.69
N ALA A 27 13.12 -3.49 2.58
CA ALA A 27 12.27 -3.78 3.73
C ALA A 27 12.94 -4.74 4.73
N ILE A 28 13.74 -5.73 4.27
CA ILE A 28 14.55 -6.56 5.18
C ILE A 28 15.48 -5.68 6.02
N LYS A 29 16.19 -4.72 5.40
CA LYS A 29 17.10 -3.83 6.12
C LYS A 29 16.38 -2.95 7.13
N GLU A 30 15.15 -2.54 6.84
CA GLU A 30 14.32 -1.81 7.79
C GLU A 30 13.91 -2.70 8.96
N ILE A 31 13.37 -3.88 8.69
CA ILE A 31 12.91 -4.83 9.72
C ILE A 31 14.09 -5.25 10.62
N GLN A 32 15.26 -5.53 10.04
CA GLN A 32 16.46 -5.98 10.76
C GLN A 32 16.93 -4.97 11.82
N LYS A 33 16.60 -3.68 11.69
CA LYS A 33 16.93 -2.65 12.70
C LYS A 33 16.08 -2.78 13.97
N PHE A 34 14.90 -3.39 13.87
CA PHE A 34 13.96 -3.54 14.97
C PHE A 34 13.90 -4.98 15.47
N ASP A 35 13.90 -5.95 14.56
CA ASP A 35 13.73 -7.38 14.84
C ASP A 35 14.53 -8.21 13.83
N LYS A 36 15.71 -8.69 14.26
CA LYS A 36 16.62 -9.46 13.40
C LYS A 36 16.07 -10.84 13.07
N GLU A 37 15.41 -11.49 14.02
CA GLU A 37 14.90 -12.86 13.83
C GLU A 37 13.81 -12.87 12.76
N LYS A 38 12.87 -11.91 12.83
CA LYS A 38 11.87 -11.71 11.78
C LYS A 38 12.51 -11.42 10.44
N ALA A 39 13.52 -10.56 10.39
CA ALA A 39 14.22 -10.25 9.15
C ALA A 39 14.88 -11.50 8.53
N TYR A 40 15.53 -12.34 9.33
CA TYR A 40 16.15 -13.59 8.84
C TYR A 40 15.13 -14.64 8.40
N SER A 41 13.90 -14.60 8.90
CA SER A 41 12.83 -15.50 8.47
C SER A 41 12.25 -15.18 7.09
N LEU A 42 12.55 -14.00 6.54
CA LEU A 42 11.99 -13.52 5.28
C LEU A 42 12.93 -13.74 4.10
N ILE A 43 12.34 -14.02 2.94
CA ILE A 43 13.05 -14.11 1.66
C ILE A 43 12.87 -12.80 0.90
N ALA A 44 13.99 -12.19 0.48
CA ALA A 44 13.96 -11.01 -0.38
C ALA A 44 13.84 -11.39 -1.86
N LEU A 45 12.84 -10.82 -2.53
CA LEU A 45 12.65 -10.90 -3.98
C LEU A 45 12.55 -9.48 -4.57
N GLU A 46 12.95 -9.35 -5.82
CA GLU A 46 12.80 -8.10 -6.57
C GLU A 46 11.67 -8.24 -7.61
N PRO A 47 10.76 -7.25 -7.70
CA PRO A 47 9.74 -7.25 -8.74
C PRO A 47 10.35 -6.92 -10.11
N LYS A 48 9.73 -7.42 -11.17
CA LYS A 48 10.05 -7.04 -12.54
C LYS A 48 9.62 -5.59 -12.80
N LYS A 49 10.36 -4.91 -13.67
CA LYS A 49 10.13 -3.50 -14.03
C LYS A 49 8.70 -3.23 -14.53
N GLU A 50 8.12 -4.16 -15.29
CA GLU A 50 6.74 -4.05 -15.81
C GLU A 50 5.70 -3.85 -14.69
N TYR A 51 5.86 -4.52 -13.56
CA TYR A 51 4.96 -4.38 -12.42
C TYR A 51 5.22 -3.09 -11.64
N ILE A 52 6.48 -2.63 -11.58
CA ILE A 52 6.82 -1.32 -10.99
C ILE A 52 6.13 -0.21 -11.79
N ASP A 53 6.20 -0.26 -13.12
CA ASP A 53 5.60 0.74 -13.99
C ASP A 53 4.07 0.68 -13.92
N LEU A 54 3.48 -0.51 -13.85
CA LEU A 54 2.04 -0.70 -13.60
C LEU A 54 1.57 -0.05 -12.29
N VAL A 55 2.32 -0.23 -11.20
CA VAL A 55 1.98 0.40 -9.91
C VAL A 55 2.03 1.91 -10.03
N LYS A 56 3.09 2.47 -10.62
CA LYS A 56 3.24 3.93 -10.79
C LYS A 56 2.07 4.56 -11.55
N GLN A 57 1.57 3.90 -12.60
CA GLN A 57 0.41 4.36 -13.37
C GLN A 57 -0.90 4.36 -12.55
N ASN A 58 -0.95 3.61 -11.46
CA ASN A 58 -2.13 3.48 -10.61
C ASN A 58 -2.07 4.32 -9.33
N ILE A 59 -1.03 5.14 -9.13
CA ILE A 59 -0.94 6.11 -8.04
C ILE A 59 -1.77 7.35 -8.39
N LYS A 60 -2.68 7.76 -7.50
CA LYS A 60 -3.63 8.87 -7.71
C LYS A 60 -3.54 9.92 -6.60
N GLY A 61 -2.31 10.18 -6.12
CA GLY A 61 -2.00 11.17 -5.10
C GLY A 61 -1.53 10.60 -3.76
N GLU A 62 -1.49 9.28 -3.62
CA GLU A 62 -0.83 8.60 -2.51
C GLU A 62 0.68 8.91 -2.49
N LYS A 63 1.25 9.13 -1.29
CA LYS A 63 2.68 9.42 -1.12
C LYS A 63 3.45 8.13 -0.84
N LEU A 64 3.84 7.44 -1.90
CA LEU A 64 4.54 6.16 -1.81
C LEU A 64 6.05 6.31 -1.99
N SER A 65 6.82 5.63 -1.14
CA SER A 65 8.26 5.47 -1.25
C SER A 65 8.64 4.53 -2.40
N LYS A 66 9.94 4.47 -2.73
CA LYS A 66 10.43 3.48 -3.71
C LYS A 66 10.22 2.04 -3.21
N THR A 67 10.37 1.80 -1.91
CA THR A 67 10.14 0.50 -1.27
C THR A 67 8.68 0.09 -1.38
N ASP A 68 7.75 1.02 -1.12
CA ASP A 68 6.31 0.78 -1.17
C ASP A 68 5.86 0.37 -2.58
N ILE A 69 6.38 1.08 -3.60
CA ILE A 69 6.12 0.76 -5.01
C ILE A 69 6.62 -0.63 -5.35
N LYS A 70 7.82 -1.01 -4.87
CA LYS A 70 8.36 -2.36 -5.10
C LYS A 70 7.53 -3.44 -4.40
N LEU A 71 7.10 -3.21 -3.17
CA LEU A 71 6.25 -4.16 -2.42
C LEU A 71 4.90 -4.37 -3.12
N LEU A 72 4.26 -3.30 -3.57
CA LEU A 72 3.03 -3.37 -4.36
C LEU A 72 3.24 -4.13 -5.68
N ALA A 73 4.35 -3.85 -6.37
CA ALA A 73 4.69 -4.49 -7.64
C ALA A 73 4.93 -5.99 -7.44
N LEU A 74 5.66 -6.36 -6.39
CA LEU A 74 5.93 -7.75 -6.04
C LEU A 74 4.64 -8.49 -5.66
N ALA A 75 3.77 -7.86 -4.88
CA ALA A 75 2.48 -8.44 -4.52
C ALA A 75 1.60 -8.69 -5.74
N LYS A 76 1.59 -7.75 -6.70
CA LYS A 76 0.87 -7.92 -7.96
C LYS A 76 1.46 -9.04 -8.81
N GLN A 77 2.79 -9.07 -8.95
CA GLN A 77 3.51 -10.07 -9.74
C GLN A 77 3.26 -11.50 -9.25
N LEU A 78 3.26 -11.69 -7.92
CA LEU A 78 3.11 -13.00 -7.31
C LEU A 78 1.65 -13.39 -7.03
N ASN A 79 0.70 -12.52 -7.38
CA ASN A 79 -0.70 -12.63 -6.98
C ASN A 79 -0.85 -12.91 -5.46
N ALA A 80 -0.03 -12.21 -4.66
CA ALA A 80 0.12 -12.41 -3.22
C ALA A 80 -0.81 -11.49 -2.42
N ILE A 81 -0.99 -11.81 -1.14
CA ILE A 81 -1.63 -10.90 -0.18
C ILE A 81 -0.59 -9.90 0.32
N LEU A 82 -0.87 -8.60 0.24
CA LEU A 82 -0.03 -7.56 0.82
C LEU A 82 -0.35 -7.37 2.30
N LEU A 83 0.66 -7.55 3.15
CA LEU A 83 0.57 -7.31 4.59
C LEU A 83 1.18 -5.94 4.92
N THR A 84 0.34 -4.95 5.20
CA THR A 84 0.75 -3.57 5.52
C THR A 84 -0.34 -2.88 6.33
N ASP A 85 0.04 -2.02 7.28
CA ASP A 85 -0.88 -1.10 7.96
C ASP A 85 -1.02 0.25 7.23
N ASP A 86 -0.25 0.48 6.16
CA ASP A 86 -0.29 1.71 5.39
C ASP A 86 -1.54 1.77 4.51
N THR A 87 -2.47 2.65 4.89
CA THR A 87 -3.75 2.81 4.20
C THR A 87 -3.64 3.44 2.80
N ASP A 88 -2.54 4.12 2.46
CA ASP A 88 -2.24 4.57 1.09
C ASP A 88 -1.78 3.39 0.24
N MET A 89 -0.87 2.55 0.76
CA MET A 89 -0.49 1.30 0.09
C MET A 89 -1.71 0.39 -0.13
N GLN A 90 -2.55 0.20 0.89
CA GLN A 90 -3.77 -0.61 0.77
C GLN A 90 -4.72 -0.05 -0.30
N SER A 91 -4.84 1.29 -0.41
CA SER A 91 -5.65 1.93 -1.44
C SER A 91 -5.16 1.59 -2.85
N VAL A 92 -3.86 1.71 -3.10
CA VAL A 92 -3.27 1.36 -4.40
C VAL A 92 -3.38 -0.14 -4.68
N ALA A 93 -3.11 -0.98 -3.67
CA ALA A 93 -3.22 -2.43 -3.77
C ALA A 93 -4.63 -2.87 -4.20
N LEU A 94 -5.66 -2.35 -3.55
CA LEU A 94 -7.05 -2.66 -3.88
C LEU A 94 -7.42 -2.21 -5.31
N ARG A 95 -6.91 -1.05 -5.78
CA ARG A 95 -7.10 -0.64 -7.19
C ARG A 95 -6.45 -1.61 -8.18
N LEU A 96 -5.34 -2.22 -7.79
CA LEU A 96 -4.62 -3.22 -8.59
C LEU A 96 -5.20 -4.64 -8.45
N GLY A 97 -6.27 -4.83 -7.66
CA GLY A 97 -6.86 -6.14 -7.39
C GLY A 97 -6.01 -7.02 -6.47
N ILE A 98 -5.11 -6.43 -5.69
CA ILE A 98 -4.27 -7.12 -4.70
C ILE A 98 -5.07 -7.23 -3.40
N LYS A 99 -5.11 -8.43 -2.81
CA LYS A 99 -5.70 -8.63 -1.49
C LYS A 99 -4.79 -8.00 -0.43
N VAL A 100 -5.38 -7.34 0.56
CA VAL A 100 -4.64 -6.67 1.63
C VAL A 100 -5.05 -7.19 2.99
N LYS A 101 -4.12 -7.18 3.95
CA LYS A 101 -4.41 -7.45 5.36
C LYS A 101 -3.44 -6.66 6.24
N GLY A 102 -3.95 -5.70 7.00
CA GLY A 102 -3.16 -5.05 8.03
C GLY A 102 -3.15 -5.83 9.33
N TYR A 103 -2.28 -5.40 10.24
CA TYR A 103 -2.25 -5.88 11.61
C TYR A 103 -3.28 -5.11 12.46
N ARG A 104 -3.33 -3.78 12.32
CA ARG A 104 -4.27 -2.91 13.03
C ARG A 104 -5.46 -2.51 12.17
N ILE A 105 -5.23 -2.21 10.89
CA ILE A 105 -6.27 -1.66 10.02
C ILE A 105 -6.26 -2.35 8.66
N THR A 106 -7.43 -2.77 8.20
CA THR A 106 -7.63 -3.27 6.84
C THR A 106 -8.79 -2.50 6.22
N ILE A 107 -8.55 -1.79 5.13
CA ILE A 107 -9.61 -1.16 4.36
C ILE A 107 -10.14 -2.13 3.30
N GLU A 108 -11.44 -2.11 3.06
CA GLU A 108 -12.08 -2.97 2.05
C GLU A 108 -12.17 -2.31 0.67
N LYS A 109 -12.04 -0.98 0.62
CA LYS A 109 -12.21 -0.17 -0.60
C LYS A 109 -11.13 0.90 -0.69
N PRO A 110 -10.65 1.25 -1.90
CA PRO A 110 -9.68 2.33 -2.09
C PRO A 110 -10.19 3.66 -1.53
N LYS A 111 -9.28 4.47 -1.00
CA LYS A 111 -9.61 5.83 -0.54
C LYS A 111 -10.11 6.65 -1.72
N LYS A 112 -11.29 7.25 -1.56
CA LYS A 112 -11.82 8.21 -2.54
C LYS A 112 -11.28 9.60 -2.19
N LYS A 113 -10.68 10.28 -3.16
CA LYS A 113 -10.34 11.69 -3.02
C LYS A 113 -11.62 12.48 -2.76
N ARG A 114 -11.64 13.24 -1.67
CA ARG A 114 -12.73 14.15 -1.33
C ARG A 114 -12.20 15.56 -1.27
N TYR A 115 -13.00 16.48 -1.78
CA TYR A 115 -12.70 17.90 -1.85
C TYR A 115 -13.71 18.63 -0.99
N ARG A 116 -13.22 19.42 -0.03
CA ARG A 116 -14.10 20.27 0.79
C ARG A 116 -14.32 21.59 0.06
N CYS A 117 -15.58 21.97 -0.13
CA CYS A 117 -15.90 23.32 -0.60
C CYS A 117 -15.80 24.31 0.57
N PRO A 118 -14.98 25.37 0.47
CA PRO A 118 -14.90 26.38 1.53
C PRO A 118 -16.19 27.20 1.65
N ASN A 119 -16.96 27.36 0.56
CA ASN A 119 -18.17 28.19 0.57
C ASN A 119 -19.40 27.47 1.15
N CYS A 120 -19.68 26.23 0.70
CA CYS A 120 -20.84 25.47 1.19
C CYS A 120 -20.51 24.45 2.28
N GLY A 121 -19.23 24.27 2.62
CA GLY A 121 -18.75 23.37 3.67
C GLY A 121 -18.80 21.86 3.35
N ARG A 122 -19.45 21.45 2.25
CA ARG A 122 -19.68 20.04 1.89
C ARG A 122 -18.48 19.40 1.17
N PHE A 123 -18.41 18.07 1.25
CA PHE A 123 -17.37 17.27 0.61
C PHE A 123 -17.86 16.57 -0.66
N TYR A 124 -17.12 16.74 -1.76
CA TYR A 124 -17.43 16.16 -3.05
C TYR A 124 -16.31 15.24 -3.54
N ASN A 125 -16.64 14.30 -4.42
CA ASN A 125 -15.68 13.42 -5.11
C ASN A 125 -15.23 13.99 -6.47
N LYS A 126 -15.53 15.26 -6.74
CA LYS A 126 -15.22 15.97 -7.98
C LYS A 126 -14.42 17.23 -7.64
N PRO A 127 -13.54 17.69 -8.55
CA PRO A 127 -12.74 18.91 -8.35
C PRO A 127 -13.56 20.19 -8.55
N TYR A 128 -14.87 20.17 -8.30
CA TYR A 128 -15.74 21.34 -8.36
C TYR A 128 -16.95 21.16 -7.44
N CYS A 129 -17.47 22.27 -6.94
CA CYS A 129 -18.70 22.31 -6.14
C CYS A 129 -19.93 22.38 -7.07
N PRO A 130 -20.87 21.42 -7.02
CA PRO A 130 -22.08 21.46 -7.83
C PRO A 130 -23.09 22.54 -7.38
N ILE A 131 -22.90 23.13 -6.19
CA ILE A 131 -23.79 24.16 -5.66
C ILE A 131 -23.33 25.57 -6.06
N CYS A 132 -22.04 25.89 -5.86
CA CYS A 132 -21.53 27.23 -6.12
C CYS A 132 -20.59 27.34 -7.32
N GLY A 133 -20.35 26.23 -8.04
CA GLY A 133 -19.48 26.21 -9.23
C GLY A 133 -17.98 26.30 -8.97
N LEU A 134 -17.55 26.54 -7.71
CA LEU A 134 -16.13 26.73 -7.37
C LEU A 134 -15.31 25.47 -7.70
N ARG A 135 -14.18 25.63 -8.40
CA ARG A 135 -13.18 24.57 -8.59
C ARG A 135 -12.51 24.25 -7.24
N LEU A 136 -12.51 22.99 -6.86
CA LEU A 136 -12.00 22.54 -5.57
C LEU A 136 -10.61 21.93 -5.73
N ASN A 137 -9.70 22.40 -4.89
CA ASN A 137 -8.37 21.83 -4.74
C ASN A 137 -8.29 21.10 -3.38
N GLN A 138 -7.45 20.07 -3.33
CA GLN A 138 -7.37 19.10 -2.24
C GLN A 138 -6.90 19.74 -0.93
#